data_AF-A0A943L4F4-F1
#
_entry.id   AF-A0A943L4F4-F1
#
_cell.length_a   1.000
_cell.length_b   1.000
_cell.length_c   1.000
_cell.angle_alpha   90.00
_cell.angle_beta   90.00
_cell.angle_gamma   90.00
#
_symmetry.space_group_name_H-M   'P 1'
#
loop_
_entity.id
_entity.type
_entity.pdbx_description
1 polymer ?
#
loop_
_entity_poly.entity_id
_entity_poly.type
_entity_poly.pdbx_seq_one_letter_code
_entity_poly.pdbx_strand_id
1 'polypeptide(L)'
;MGRKTSKNNDLLSSVRKDTSPKVYSLLVDLVNDNREDLAEIVIKIDYLLEYTSACIRQKDFNEAKETIKSVESRMNILEKENIDMEYLKHLYEGIRKKCK
;
A
#
# COMPACT_ATOMS: atom_id res chain seq x y z
N MET A 1 -15.76 -6.83 -20.22
CA MET A 1 -15.80 -7.34 -18.84
C MET A 1 -16.60 -6.37 -17.99
N GLY A 2 -17.41 -6.85 -17.04
CA GLY A 2 -18.13 -5.97 -16.12
C GLY A 2 -17.18 -5.33 -15.11
N ARG A 3 -17.59 -4.20 -14.52
CA ARG A 3 -16.81 -3.53 -13.47
C ARG A 3 -16.57 -4.50 -12.30
N LYS A 4 -15.30 -4.67 -11.91
CA LYS A 4 -14.88 -5.44 -10.74
C LYS A 4 -15.07 -4.59 -9.48
N THR A 5 -15.57 -5.22 -8.44
CA THR A 5 -15.95 -4.65 -7.14
C THR A 5 -15.70 -5.71 -6.05
N SER A 6 -15.82 -5.35 -4.77
CA SER A 6 -15.74 -6.36 -3.69
C SER A 6 -16.76 -7.50 -3.79
N LYS A 7 -17.84 -7.35 -4.56
CA LYS A 7 -18.87 -8.40 -4.69
C LYS A 7 -18.48 -9.50 -5.68
N ASN A 8 -17.54 -9.24 -6.56
CA ASN A 8 -17.19 -10.08 -7.71
C ASN A 8 -15.69 -10.16 -7.99
N ASN A 9 -14.84 -9.75 -7.04
CA ASN A 9 -13.39 -9.90 -7.10
C ASN A 9 -12.87 -10.19 -5.69
N ASP A 10 -12.13 -11.29 -5.55
CA ASP A 10 -11.71 -11.82 -4.25
C ASP A 10 -10.70 -10.89 -3.56
N LEU A 11 -9.77 -10.28 -4.32
CA LEU A 11 -8.80 -9.32 -3.81
C LEU A 11 -9.49 -8.08 -3.24
N LEU A 12 -10.45 -7.50 -3.98
CA LEU A 12 -11.22 -6.34 -3.50
C LEU A 12 -12.18 -6.68 -2.34
N SER A 13 -12.56 -7.95 -2.20
CA SER A 13 -13.40 -8.42 -1.10
C SER A 13 -12.60 -8.53 0.20
N SER A 14 -11.41 -9.12 0.12
CA SER A 14 -10.57 -9.40 1.29
C SER A 14 -10.06 -8.12 1.97
N VAL A 15 -9.71 -7.10 1.19
CA VAL A 15 -9.08 -5.87 1.71
C VAL A 15 -10.07 -4.76 2.08
N ARG A 16 -11.38 -4.96 1.85
CA ARG A 16 -12.40 -3.91 1.96
C ARG A 16 -12.53 -3.29 3.35
N LYS A 17 -12.30 -4.08 4.40
CA LYS A 17 -12.48 -3.65 5.79
C LYS A 17 -11.21 -3.08 6.42
N ASP A 18 -10.06 -3.50 5.91
CA ASP A 18 -8.77 -3.28 6.56
C ASP A 18 -7.97 -2.16 5.89
N THR A 19 -8.35 -1.75 4.67
CA THR A 19 -7.69 -0.67 3.94
C THR A 19 -8.45 0.65 4.06
N SER A 20 -7.69 1.75 4.03
CA SER A 20 -8.29 3.09 4.00
C SER A 20 -9.10 3.32 2.70
N PRO A 21 -10.14 4.18 2.70
CA PRO A 21 -10.93 4.46 1.49
C PRO A 21 -10.10 4.94 0.29
N LYS A 22 -9.00 5.68 0.54
CA LYS A 22 -8.10 6.16 -0.51
C LYS A 22 -7.29 5.03 -1.15
N VAL A 23 -6.75 4.10 -0.34
CA VAL A 23 -6.07 2.90 -0.84
C VAL A 23 -7.06 1.99 -1.56
N TYR A 24 -8.25 1.80 -1.00
CA TYR A 24 -9.29 0.98 -1.61
C TYR A 24 -9.71 1.50 -2.99
N SER A 25 -9.84 2.83 -3.16
CA SER A 25 -10.13 3.42 -4.48
C SER A 25 -9.06 3.06 -5.50
N LEU A 26 -7.78 3.23 -5.15
CA LEU A 26 -6.65 2.87 -6.02
C LEU A 26 -6.68 1.37 -6.39
N LEU A 27 -6.99 0.49 -5.45
CA LEU A 27 -7.11 -0.95 -5.73
C LEU A 27 -8.25 -1.24 -6.70
N VAL A 28 -9.40 -0.59 -6.55
CA VAL A 28 -10.53 -0.75 -7.48
C VAL A 28 -10.10 -0.34 -8.90
N ASP A 29 -9.41 0.78 -9.04
CA ASP A 29 -8.96 1.26 -10.35
C ASP A 29 -7.97 0.28 -10.99
N LEU A 30 -6.93 -0.14 -10.26
CA LEU A 30 -5.94 -1.12 -10.72
C LEU A 30 -6.57 -2.46 -11.14
N VAL A 31 -7.49 -2.98 -10.33
CA VAL A 31 -8.15 -4.27 -10.61
C VAL A 31 -9.04 -4.18 -11.85
N ASN A 32 -9.71 -3.04 -12.07
CA ASN A 32 -10.51 -2.81 -13.27
C ASN A 32 -9.65 -2.61 -14.53
N ASP A 33 -8.43 -2.09 -14.37
CA ASP A 33 -7.43 -1.98 -15.44
C ASP A 33 -6.67 -3.30 -15.70
N ASN A 34 -7.08 -4.40 -15.08
CA ASN A 34 -6.42 -5.70 -15.11
C ASN A 34 -4.96 -5.68 -14.60
N ARG A 35 -4.64 -4.71 -13.74
CA ARG A 35 -3.36 -4.56 -13.05
C ARG A 35 -3.42 -5.10 -11.62
N GLU A 36 -3.98 -6.32 -11.46
CA GLU A 36 -4.04 -7.00 -10.15
C GLU A 36 -2.64 -7.25 -9.57
N ASP A 37 -1.63 -7.41 -10.43
CA ASP A 37 -0.21 -7.45 -10.07
C ASP A 37 0.23 -6.21 -9.27
N LEU A 38 -0.16 -5.02 -9.72
CA LEU A 38 0.14 -3.77 -9.03
C LEU A 38 -0.73 -3.56 -7.80
N ALA A 39 -1.99 -4.01 -7.85
CA ALA A 39 -2.89 -3.96 -6.71
C ALA A 39 -2.32 -4.75 -5.51
N GLU A 40 -1.71 -5.92 -5.77
CA GLU A 40 -1.01 -6.67 -4.72
C GLU A 40 0.20 -5.92 -4.14
N ILE A 41 0.94 -5.17 -4.97
CA ILE A 41 2.06 -4.34 -4.50
C ILE A 41 1.53 -3.22 -3.59
N VAL A 42 0.42 -2.57 -3.97
CA VAL A 42 -0.24 -1.53 -3.16
C VAL A 42 -0.67 -2.09 -1.80
N ILE A 43 -1.31 -3.27 -1.76
CA ILE A 43 -1.71 -3.94 -0.51
C ILE A 43 -0.49 -4.20 0.38
N LYS A 44 0.60 -4.71 -0.21
CA LYS A 44 1.85 -4.96 0.53
C LYS A 44 2.45 -3.67 1.08
N ILE A 45 2.40 -2.57 0.33
CA ILE A 45 2.88 -1.26 0.81
C ILE A 45 2.04 -0.79 2.00
N ASP A 46 0.71 -0.84 1.90
CA ASP A 46 -0.21 -0.40 2.97
C ASP A 46 0.06 -1.17 4.27
N TYR A 47 0.15 -2.50 4.18
CA TYR A 47 0.53 -3.37 5.28
C TYR A 47 1.90 -3.02 5.89
N LEU A 48 2.93 -2.84 5.06
CA LEU A 48 4.28 -2.54 5.55
C LEU A 48 4.37 -1.15 6.21
N LEU A 49 3.57 -0.17 5.77
CA LEU A 49 3.48 1.14 6.41
C LEU A 49 2.83 1.04 7.80
N GLU A 50 1.77 0.25 7.93
CA GLU A 50 1.15 -0.04 9.23
C GLU A 50 2.11 -0.78 10.15
N TYR A 51 2.78 -1.81 9.65
CA TYR A 51 3.78 -2.58 10.39
C TYR A 51 4.95 -1.68 10.84
N THR A 52 5.49 -0.85 9.96
CA THR A 52 6.53 0.13 10.32
C THR A 52 6.07 1.04 11.46
N SER A 53 4.81 1.52 11.40
CA SER A 53 4.23 2.34 12.47
C SER A 53 4.10 1.56 13.80
N ALA A 54 3.81 0.26 13.75
CA ALA A 54 3.82 -0.61 14.92
C ALA A 54 5.23 -0.75 15.52
N CYS A 55 6.26 -1.01 14.69
CA CYS A 55 7.65 -1.09 15.13
C CYS A 55 8.10 0.20 15.84
N ILE A 56 7.77 1.38 15.27
CA ILE A 56 8.07 2.69 15.88
C ILE A 56 7.40 2.82 17.27
N ARG A 57 6.13 2.41 17.41
CA ARG A 57 5.43 2.45 18.71
C ARG A 57 6.09 1.53 19.74
N GLN A 58 6.61 0.38 19.29
CA GLN A 58 7.33 -0.58 20.12
C GLN A 58 8.79 -0.20 20.38
N LYS A 59 9.26 0.93 19.81
CA LYS A 59 10.65 1.41 19.84
C LYS A 59 11.65 0.48 19.14
N ASP A 60 11.17 -0.41 18.28
CA ASP A 60 12.02 -1.22 17.40
C ASP A 60 12.37 -0.42 16.14
N PHE A 61 13.28 0.54 16.29
CA PHE A 61 13.69 1.43 15.21
C PHE A 61 14.56 0.73 14.16
N ASN A 62 15.21 -0.38 14.51
CA ASN A 62 16.00 -1.17 13.57
C ASN A 62 15.06 -1.83 12.55
N GLU A 63 14.03 -2.53 13.03
CA GLU A 63 13.03 -3.16 12.17
C GLU A 63 12.23 -2.12 11.37
N ALA A 64 11.88 -0.99 11.99
CA ALA A 64 11.21 0.11 11.29
C ALA A 64 12.06 0.64 10.12
N LYS A 65 13.38 0.76 10.29
CA LYS A 65 14.31 1.22 9.23
C LYS A 65 14.47 0.22 8.10
N GLU A 66 14.45 -1.08 8.38
CA GLU A 66 14.51 -2.10 7.34
C GLU A 66 13.18 -2.19 6.58
N THR A 67 12.06 -2.15 7.29
CA THR A 67 10.73 -2.21 6.70
C THR A 67 10.47 -1.02 5.78
N ILE A 68 10.83 0.21 6.19
CA ILE A 68 10.58 1.40 5.38
C ILE A 68 11.40 1.43 4.08
N LYS A 69 12.60 0.81 4.04
CA LYS A 69 13.37 0.61 2.79
C LYS A 69 12.66 -0.36 1.85
N SER A 70 12.04 -1.40 2.42
CA SER A 70 11.23 -2.38 1.70
C SER A 70 9.97 -1.74 1.08
N VAL A 71 9.39 -0.73 1.75
CA VAL A 71 8.31 0.09 1.19
C VAL A 71 8.82 0.93 0.02
N GLU A 72 9.95 1.63 0.20
CA GLU A 72 10.54 2.50 -0.82
C GLU A 72 10.83 1.72 -2.12
N SER A 73 11.38 0.51 -2.04
CA SER A 73 11.65 -0.31 -3.22
C SER A 73 10.38 -0.71 -3.99
N ARG A 74 9.27 -0.96 -3.29
CA ARG A 74 7.97 -1.30 -3.91
C ARG A 74 7.29 -0.07 -4.51
N MET A 75 7.36 1.08 -3.84
CA MET A 75 6.87 2.34 -4.39
C MET A 75 7.61 2.71 -5.69
N ASN A 76 8.92 2.45 -5.76
CA ASN A 76 9.68 2.67 -7.00
C ASN A 76 9.21 1.79 -8.17
N ILE A 77 8.65 0.60 -7.92
CA ILE A 77 8.06 -0.24 -8.98
C ILE A 77 6.80 0.43 -9.51
N LEU A 78 5.90 0.85 -8.62
CA LEU A 78 4.65 1.51 -8.99
C LEU A 78 4.89 2.86 -9.69
N GLU A 79 5.95 3.59 -9.32
CA GLU A 79 6.32 4.86 -9.97
C GLU A 79 6.81 4.63 -11.41
N LYS A 80 7.57 3.56 -11.67
CA LYS A 80 7.98 3.17 -13.03
C LYS A 80 6.79 2.79 -13.91
N GLU A 81 5.73 2.27 -13.29
CA GLU A 81 4.47 1.93 -13.96
C GLU A 81 3.52 3.13 -14.11
N ASN A 82 3.95 4.34 -13.72
CA ASN A 82 3.16 5.58 -13.75
C ASN A 82 1.84 5.52 -12.96
N ILE A 83 1.81 4.76 -11.86
CA ILE A 83 0.65 4.72 -10.96
C ILE A 83 0.62 5.96 -10.06
N ASP A 84 -0.53 6.61 -9.98
CA ASP A 84 -0.75 7.68 -9.01
C ASP A 84 -0.81 7.11 -7.59
N MET A 85 0.15 7.54 -6.77
CA MET A 85 0.35 7.09 -5.40
C MET A 85 0.42 8.24 -4.41
N GLU A 86 -0.16 9.40 -4.73
CA GLU A 86 -0.06 10.61 -3.89
C GLU A 86 -0.35 10.32 -2.41
N TYR A 87 -1.40 9.55 -2.12
CA TYR A 87 -1.75 9.18 -0.75
C TYR A 87 -0.71 8.28 -0.07
N LEU A 88 -0.20 7.26 -0.77
CA LEU A 88 0.83 6.38 -0.23
C LEU A 88 2.14 7.14 0.02
N LYS A 89 2.51 8.07 -0.88
CA LYS A 89 3.67 8.97 -0.71
C LYS A 89 3.54 9.82 0.55
N HIS A 90 2.36 10.41 0.77
CA HIS A 90 2.09 11.18 1.99
C HIS A 90 2.24 10.33 3.27
N LEU A 91 1.68 9.12 3.29
CA LEU A 91 1.82 8.20 4.44
C LEU A 91 3.28 7.81 4.68
N TYR A 92 3.97 7.42 3.61
CA TYR A 92 5.37 7.04 3.62
C TYR A 92 6.25 8.14 4.22
N GLU A 93 6.11 9.39 3.76
CA GLU A 93 6.90 10.51 4.28
C GLU A 93 6.64 10.77 5.78
N GLY A 94 5.37 10.69 6.19
CA GLY A 94 4.98 10.87 7.59
C GLY A 94 5.58 9.82 8.52
N ILE A 95 5.66 8.56 8.06
CA ILE A 95 6.22 7.44 8.81
C ILE A 95 7.75 7.50 8.78
N ARG A 96 8.36 7.71 7.61
CA ARG A 96 9.82 7.79 7.42
C ARG A 96 10.46 8.83 8.35
N LYS A 97 9.82 9.99 8.54
CA LYS A 97 10.29 11.05 9.46
C LYS A 97 10.37 10.61 10.92
N LYS A 98 9.62 9.56 11.30
CA LYS A 98 9.56 9.01 12.66
C LYS A 98 10.51 7.82 12.88
N CYS A 99 11.08 7.24 11.83
CA CYS A 99 12.05 6.13 11.90
C CYS A 99 13.46 6.57 12.36
N LYS A 100 13.59 7.53 13.28
CA LYS A 100 14.88 8.08 13.73
C LYS A 100 15.66 7.11 14.59
#